data_AF-A0A356L377-F1
#
_entry.id   AF-A0A356L377-F1
#
_cell.length_a   1.000
_cell.length_b   1.000
_cell.length_c   1.000
_cell.angle_alpha   90.00
_cell.angle_beta   90.00
_cell.angle_gamma   90.00
#
_symmetry.space_group_name_H-M   'P 1'
#
loop_
_entity.id
_entity.type
_entity.pdbx_description
1 polymer ?
#
loop_
_entity_poly.entity_id
_entity_poly.type
_entity_poly.pdbx_seq_one_letter_code
_entity_poly.pdbx_strand_id
1 'polypeptide(L)'
;MIKNEKAKAFWKQFLSAENLPKTTKCEDVFAFGWTPEIAKKLAELVRSGKKRATTSCLRAFEIEKAPLPAVGGYSVIIDWYGNPMAIIRNTKITILP
;
A
#
# COMPACT_ATOMS: atom_id res chain seq x y z
N MET A 1 8.32 -3.53 -10.43
CA MET A 1 9.13 -2.32 -10.14
C MET A 1 8.18 -1.15 -9.92
N ILE A 2 8.44 -0.28 -8.94
CA ILE A 2 7.58 0.88 -8.68
C ILE A 2 7.69 1.86 -9.86
N LYS A 3 6.59 2.08 -10.59
CA LYS A 3 6.54 2.97 -11.76
C LYS A 3 6.48 4.46 -11.38
N ASN A 4 5.91 4.77 -10.22
CA ASN A 4 5.79 6.15 -9.73
C ASN A 4 7.11 6.60 -9.08
N GLU A 5 7.81 7.57 -9.69
CA GLU A 5 9.12 8.02 -9.22
C GLU A 5 9.08 8.67 -7.83
N LYS A 6 8.01 9.40 -7.47
CA LYS A 6 7.83 9.96 -6.12
C LYS A 6 7.70 8.83 -5.09
N ALA A 7 6.87 7.83 -5.37
CA ALA A 7 6.69 6.67 -4.50
C ALA A 7 7.98 5.84 -4.37
N LYS A 8 8.75 5.72 -5.45
CA LYS A 8 10.04 5.03 -5.47
C LYS A 8 11.10 5.76 -4.63
N ALA A 9 11.15 7.09 -4.69
CA ALA A 9 12.02 7.89 -3.83
C ALA A 9 11.61 7.73 -2.35
N PHE A 10 10.32 7.81 -2.06
CA PHE A 10 9.77 7.63 -0.71
C PHE A 10 10.06 6.23 -0.15
N TRP A 11 9.90 5.19 -0.96
CA TRP A 11 10.24 3.82 -0.59
C TRP A 11 11.73 3.65 -0.26
N LYS A 12 12.63 4.24 -1.07
CA LYS A 12 14.08 4.21 -0.79
C LYS A 12 14.43 4.91 0.52
N GLN A 13 13.79 6.05 0.81
CA GLN A 13 13.98 6.77 2.08
C GLN A 13 13.54 5.92 3.27
N PHE A 14 12.39 5.26 3.16
CA PHE A 14 11.90 4.34 4.18
C PHE A 14 12.85 3.16 4.44
N LEU A 15 13.34 2.49 3.38
CA LEU A 15 14.31 1.40 3.53
C LEU A 15 15.58 1.86 4.27
N SER A 16 16.05 3.08 3.98
CA SER A 16 17.21 3.65 4.65
C SER A 16 16.91 4.01 6.11
N ALA A 17 15.74 4.59 6.40
CA ALA A 17 15.37 5.03 7.74
C ALA A 17 15.15 3.85 8.70
N GLU A 18 14.55 2.77 8.21
CA GLU A 18 14.28 1.55 8.99
C GLU A 18 15.44 0.52 8.93
N ASN A 19 16.55 0.87 8.28
CA ASN A 19 17.71 0.00 8.07
C ASN A 19 17.34 -1.38 7.46
N LEU A 20 16.42 -1.37 6.49
CA LEU A 20 15.95 -2.58 5.81
C LEU A 20 16.81 -2.92 4.59
N PRO A 21 16.95 -4.23 4.24
CA PRO A 21 17.66 -4.63 3.04
C PRO A 21 17.08 -3.98 1.78
N LYS A 22 17.94 -3.57 0.85
CA LYS A 22 17.51 -3.04 -0.47
C LYS A 22 16.74 -4.07 -1.31
N THR A 23 16.85 -5.35 -0.96
CA THR A 23 16.08 -6.46 -1.57
C THR A 23 14.66 -6.56 -1.05
N THR A 24 14.29 -5.80 0.00
CA THR A 24 12.92 -5.74 0.52
C THR A 24 11.98 -5.25 -0.57
N LYS A 25 10.96 -6.05 -0.85
CA LYS A 25 10.00 -5.77 -1.92
C LYS A 25 8.87 -4.88 -1.41
N CYS A 26 8.51 -3.89 -2.21
CA CYS A 26 7.22 -3.22 -2.13
C CYS A 26 6.23 -4.07 -2.93
N GLU A 27 5.19 -4.58 -2.27
CA GLU A 27 4.15 -5.40 -2.89
C GLU A 27 3.32 -4.56 -3.86
N ASP A 28 2.90 -3.37 -3.42
CA ASP A 28 2.05 -2.51 -4.24
C ASP A 28 2.24 -1.01 -3.96
N VAL A 29 1.81 -0.18 -4.92
CA VAL A 29 1.72 1.28 -4.80
C VAL A 29 0.34 1.71 -5.30
N PHE A 30 -0.54 2.09 -4.37
CA PHE A 30 -1.96 2.31 -4.70
C PHE A 30 -2.59 3.45 -3.89
N ALA A 31 -3.68 4.00 -4.43
CA ALA A 31 -4.56 4.93 -3.73
C ALA A 31 -5.82 4.19 -3.25
N PHE A 32 -6.38 4.59 -2.11
CA PHE A 32 -7.66 4.06 -1.65
C PHE A 32 -8.84 4.73 -2.35
N GLY A 33 -9.95 4.01 -2.49
CA GLY A 33 -11.20 4.57 -3.02
C GLY A 33 -11.16 4.86 -4.52
N TRP A 34 -12.20 5.51 -5.02
CA TRP A 34 -12.45 5.71 -6.45
C TRP A 34 -12.67 7.18 -6.85
N THR A 35 -12.48 8.12 -5.92
CA THR A 35 -12.48 9.57 -6.20
C THR A 35 -11.32 10.28 -5.48
N PRO A 36 -10.90 11.47 -5.93
CA PRO A 36 -9.84 12.24 -5.26
C PRO A 36 -10.11 12.52 -3.78
N GLU A 37 -11.34 12.89 -3.45
CA GLU A 37 -11.77 13.24 -2.10
C GLU A 37 -11.73 12.02 -1.18
N ILE A 38 -12.22 10.87 -1.67
CA ILE A 38 -12.20 9.61 -0.93
C ILE A 38 -10.76 9.14 -0.73
N ALA A 39 -9.91 9.22 -1.76
CA ALA A 39 -8.51 8.83 -1.68
C ALA A 39 -7.75 9.63 -0.62
N LYS A 40 -7.90 10.96 -0.64
CA LYS A 40 -7.31 11.85 0.36
C LYS A 40 -7.81 11.51 1.76
N LYS A 41 -9.12 11.43 1.95
CA LYS A 41 -9.73 11.15 3.26
C LYS A 41 -9.26 9.81 3.84
N LEU A 42 -9.22 8.75 3.03
CA LEU A 42 -8.81 7.42 3.48
C LEU A 42 -7.30 7.36 3.79
N ALA A 43 -6.46 8.02 2.98
CA ALA A 43 -5.02 8.12 3.26
C ALA A 43 -4.74 8.89 4.56
N GLU A 44 -5.48 9.96 4.86
CA GLU A 44 -5.38 10.68 6.13
C GLU A 44 -5.81 9.83 7.34
N LEU A 45 -6.83 8.98 7.19
CA LEU A 45 -7.22 8.03 8.24
C LEU A 45 -6.15 6.97 8.49
N VAL A 46 -5.43 6.52 7.45
CA VAL A 46 -4.27 5.63 7.60
C VAL A 46 -3.15 6.36 8.33
N ARG A 47 -2.80 7.57 7.90
CA ARG A 47 -1.70 8.36 8.48
C ARG A 47 -1.94 8.75 9.94
N SER A 48 -3.19 9.02 10.31
CA SER A 48 -3.60 9.27 11.71
C SER A 48 -3.73 8.00 12.55
N GLY A 49 -3.51 6.81 11.97
CA GLY A 49 -3.57 5.54 12.67
C GLY A 49 -4.99 5.04 12.99
N LYS A 50 -6.04 5.75 12.53
CA LYS A 50 -7.46 5.39 12.75
C LYS A 50 -7.92 4.26 11.84
N LYS A 51 -7.49 4.25 10.58
CA LYS A 51 -7.74 3.15 9.63
C LYS A 51 -6.56 2.18 9.67
N ARG A 52 -6.80 0.97 10.19
CA ARG A 52 -5.77 -0.09 10.33
C ARG A 52 -6.10 -1.38 9.58
N ALA A 53 -7.20 -1.39 8.82
CA ALA A 53 -7.63 -2.54 8.03
C ALA A 53 -8.17 -2.11 6.67
N THR A 54 -8.05 -3.01 5.69
CA THR A 54 -8.67 -2.89 4.37
C THR A 54 -9.11 -4.26 3.89
N THR A 55 -10.04 -4.29 2.94
CA THR A 55 -10.50 -5.50 2.27
C THR A 55 -10.45 -5.28 0.76
N SER A 56 -10.39 -6.38 0.04
CA SER A 56 -10.42 -6.43 -1.42
C SER A 56 -11.15 -7.72 -1.85
N CYS A 57 -11.65 -7.74 -3.08
CA CYS A 57 -12.37 -8.90 -3.61
C CYS A 57 -11.38 -10.02 -3.96
N LEU A 58 -11.47 -11.18 -3.28
CA LEU A 58 -10.62 -12.33 -3.57
C LEU A 58 -10.71 -12.74 -5.05
N ARG A 59 -11.93 -12.73 -5.60
CA ARG A 59 -12.18 -13.13 -6.99
C ARG A 59 -11.44 -12.24 -8.01
N ALA A 60 -11.19 -10.98 -7.68
CA ALA A 60 -10.42 -10.09 -8.55
C ALA A 60 -8.97 -10.57 -8.70
N PHE A 61 -8.31 -10.98 -7.60
CA PHE A 61 -6.95 -11.55 -7.66
C PHE A 61 -6.90 -12.82 -8.51
N GLU A 62 -7.91 -13.68 -8.41
CA GLU A 62 -7.99 -14.93 -9.18
C GLU A 62 -8.14 -14.65 -10.69
N ILE A 63 -9.01 -13.71 -11.05
CA ILE A 63 -9.24 -13.32 -12.45
C ILE A 63 -7.98 -12.67 -13.04
N GLU A 64 -7.35 -11.78 -12.28
CA GLU A 64 -6.15 -11.05 -12.71
C GLU A 64 -4.87 -11.89 -12.60
N LYS A 65 -4.93 -13.08 -12.00
CA LYS A 65 -3.78 -13.91 -11.63
C LYS A 65 -2.75 -13.12 -10.82
N ALA A 66 -3.22 -12.20 -10.00
CA ALA A 66 -2.40 -11.37 -9.14
C ALA A 66 -2.05 -12.13 -7.85
N PRO A 67 -0.83 -11.92 -7.29
CA PRO A 67 -0.49 -12.50 -5.99
C PRO A 67 -1.38 -11.92 -4.89
N LEU A 68 -1.80 -12.77 -3.96
CA LEU A 68 -2.47 -12.31 -2.75
C LEU A 68 -1.49 -11.55 -1.86
N PRO A 69 -1.97 -10.56 -1.07
CA PRO A 69 -1.13 -9.87 -0.09
C PRO A 69 -0.60 -10.85 0.96
N ALA A 70 0.64 -10.68 1.38
CA ALA A 70 1.27 -11.52 2.38
C ALA A 70 1.41 -10.82 3.73
N VAL A 71 1.41 -11.60 4.82
CA VAL A 71 1.80 -11.09 6.14
C VAL A 71 3.26 -10.64 6.09
N GLY A 72 3.53 -9.47 6.63
CA GLY A 72 4.84 -8.82 6.57
C GLY A 72 5.08 -8.01 5.30
N GLY A 73 4.21 -8.13 4.29
CA GLY A 73 4.25 -7.37 3.05
C GLY A 73 4.08 -5.87 3.26
N TYR A 74 4.80 -5.07 2.46
CA TYR A 74 4.77 -3.61 2.51
C TYR A 74 4.16 -3.02 1.25
N SER A 75 3.38 -1.94 1.41
CA SER A 75 2.84 -1.17 0.29
C SER A 75 2.98 0.33 0.54
N VAL A 76 3.15 1.09 -0.54
CA VAL A 76 3.12 2.56 -0.49
C VAL A 76 1.69 3.04 -0.79
N ILE A 77 1.13 3.85 0.09
CA ILE A 77 -0.14 4.53 -0.13
C ILE A 77 0.15 5.86 -0.81
N ILE A 78 -0.53 6.13 -1.92
CA ILE A 78 -0.49 7.40 -2.64
C ILE A 78 -1.85 8.12 -2.59
N ASP A 79 -1.85 9.43 -2.82
CA ASP A 79 -3.07 10.17 -3.14
C ASP A 79 -3.49 9.95 -4.61
N TRP A 80 -4.60 10.57 -5.01
CA TRP A 80 -5.13 10.49 -6.38
C TRP A 80 -4.16 11.02 -7.45
N TYR A 81 -3.28 11.94 -7.08
CA TYR A 81 -2.31 12.56 -7.97
C TYR A 81 -0.95 11.84 -7.95
N GLY A 82 -0.86 10.70 -7.26
CA GLY A 82 0.36 9.90 -7.17
C GLY A 82 1.39 10.44 -6.17
N ASN A 83 1.03 11.35 -5.27
CA ASN A 83 1.94 11.76 -4.20
C ASN A 83 1.93 10.71 -3.08
N PRO A 84 3.10 10.26 -2.59
CA PRO A 84 3.17 9.30 -1.49
C PRO A 84 2.65 9.91 -0.19
N MET A 85 1.83 9.15 0.53
CA MET A 85 1.14 9.55 1.76
C MET A 85 1.59 8.75 2.98
N ALA A 86 1.81 7.45 2.82
CA ALA A 86 2.23 6.55 3.90
C ALA A 86 2.85 5.26 3.34
N ILE A 87 3.57 4.53 4.19
CA ILE A 87 3.94 3.14 3.96
C ILE A 87 3.27 2.30 5.02
N ILE A 88 2.65 1.19 4.61
CA ILE A 88 1.97 0.26 5.50
C ILE A 88 2.61 -1.12 5.43
N ARG A 89 2.45 -1.90 6.51
CA ARG A 89 2.85 -3.30 6.59
C ARG A 89 1.67 -4.15 7.01
N ASN A 90 1.41 -5.24 6.30
CA ASN A 90 0.38 -6.20 6.68
C ASN A 90 0.81 -6.98 7.91
N THR A 91 0.04 -6.92 8.99
CA THR A 91 0.31 -7.69 10.22
C THR A 91 -0.52 -8.97 10.30
N LYS A 92 -1.66 -9.02 9.60
CA LYS A 92 -2.56 -10.18 9.52
C LYS A 92 -3.30 -10.16 8.19
N ILE A 93 -3.50 -11.34 7.60
CA ILE A 93 -4.35 -11.57 6.43
C ILE A 93 -5.41 -12.61 6.80
N THR A 94 -6.64 -12.43 6.33
CA THR A 94 -7.73 -13.39 6.55
C THR A 94 -8.63 -13.39 5.32
N ILE A 95 -9.02 -14.57 4.88
CA ILE A 95 -10.01 -14.76 3.81
C ILE A 95 -11.33 -15.10 4.50
N LEU A 96 -12.37 -14.32 4.19
CA LEU A 96 -13.72 -14.48 4.74
C LEU A 96 -14.71 -14.69 3.58
N PRO A 97 -15.82 -15.42 3.81
CA PRO A 97 -16.92 -15.55 2.85
C PRO A 97 -17.56 -14.21 2.48
#